data_AF-A0A836TJE4-F1
#
_entry.id   AF-A0A836TJE4-F1
#
_cell.length_a   1.000
_cell.length_b   1.000
_cell.length_c   1.000
_cell.angle_alpha   90.00
_cell.angle_beta   90.00
_cell.angle_gamma   90.00
#
_symmetry.space_group_name_H-M   'P 1'
#
loop_
_entity.id
_entity.type
_entity.pdbx_description
1 polymer ?
#
loop_
_entity_poly.entity_id
_entity_poly.type
_entity_poly.pdbx_seq_one_letter_code
_entity_poly.pdbx_strand_id
1 'polypeptide(L)' 'MKRVSVDIGGTFTDLALEVEDRRFVQKILTTPAAPEQAVIVGLQNVLSEAGLTAGDLSLILHG' A
#
# COMPACT_ATOMS: atom_id res chain seq x y z
N MET A 1 3.42 11.57 -10.99
CA MET A 1 4.29 10.63 -10.26
C MET A 1 3.41 9.75 -9.40
N LYS A 2 3.58 8.42 -9.42
CA LYS A 2 2.75 7.48 -8.67
C LYS A 2 3.51 7.05 -7.41
N ARG A 3 2.95 7.26 -6.23
CA ARG A 3 3.63 6.99 -4.95
C ARG A 3 2.69 6.26 -4.00
N VAL A 4 3.24 5.39 -3.17
CA VAL A 4 2.47 4.72 -2.11
C VAL A 4 3.15 4.95 -0.77
N SER A 5 2.34 5.28 0.23
CA SER A 5 2.75 5.38 1.63
C SER A 5 2.17 4.19 2.39
N VAL A 6 2.97 3.56 3.23
CA VAL A 6 2.62 2.40 4.05
C VAL A 6 2.87 2.74 5.51
N ASP A 7 1.90 2.46 6.38
CA ASP A 7 1.99 2.60 7.83
C ASP A 7 1.61 1.25 8.47
N ILE A 8 2.55 0.65 9.20
CA ILE A 8 2.36 -0.63 9.87
C ILE A 8 1.98 -0.38 11.33
N GLY A 9 0.68 -0.44 11.62
CA GLY A 9 0.17 -0.43 12.98
C GLY A 9 0.14 -1.81 13.64
N GLY A 10 -0.23 -1.87 14.92
CA GLY A 10 -0.36 -3.13 15.65
C GLY A 10 -1.55 -3.99 15.21
N THR A 11 -2.67 -3.36 14.86
CA THR A 11 -3.89 -4.05 14.41
C THR A 11 -4.03 -4.03 12.89
N PHE A 12 -3.74 -2.88 12.28
CA PHE A 12 -3.92 -2.66 10.85
C PHE A 12 -2.66 -2.14 10.20
N THR A 13 -2.45 -2.55 8.95
CA THR A 13 -1.50 -1.97 8.02
C THR A 13 -2.30 -1.11 7.04
N ASP A 14 -1.98 0.17 6.99
CA ASP A 14 -2.64 1.17 6.17
C ASP A 14 -1.76 1.49 4.95
N LEU A 15 -2.36 1.53 3.77
CA LEU A 15 -1.69 1.93 2.53
C LEU A 15 -2.46 3.07 1.87
N ALA A 16 -1.76 4.08 1.41
CA ALA A 16 -2.30 5.19 0.64
C ALA A 16 -1.53 5.33 -0.68
N LEU A 17 -2.19 5.03 -1.79
CA LEU A 17 -1.66 5.19 -3.14
C LEU A 17 -2.15 6.50 -3.73
N GLU A 18 -1.23 7.36 -4.14
CA GLU A 18 -1.49 8.63 -4.83
C GLU A 18 -1.12 8.50 -6.31
N VAL A 19 -2.11 8.75 -7.18
CA VAL A 19 -1.99 8.68 -8.64
C VAL A 19 -2.63 9.94 -9.22
N GLU A 20 -1.80 10.92 -9.60
CA GLU A 20 -2.27 12.22 -10.09
C GLU A 20 -3.24 12.86 -9.08
N ASP A 21 -4.49 13.14 -9.49
CA ASP A 21 -5.53 13.72 -8.64
C ASP A 21 -6.39 12.67 -7.91
N ARG A 22 -6.00 11.39 -7.95
CA ARG A 22 -6.73 10.27 -7.34
C ARG A 22 -5.95 9.67 -6.18
N ARG A 23 -6.69 9.25 -5.16
CA ARG A 23 -6.17 8.51 -4.01
C ARG A 23 -6.93 7.21 -3.82
N PHE A 24 -6.19 6.13 -3.58
CA PHE A 24 -6.71 4.82 -3.21
C PHE A 24 -6.19 4.46 -1.82
N VAL A 25 -7.01 3.79 -1.03
CA VAL A 25 -6.65 3.44 0.36
C VAL A 25 -6.97 1.97 0.60
N GLN A 26 -6.01 1.27 1.19
CA GLN A 26 -6.21 -0.07 1.73
C GLN A 26 -5.95 -0.07 3.22
N LYS A 27 -6.80 -0.76 3.97
CA LYS A 27 -6.63 -1.01 5.40
C LYS A 27 -6.87 -2.49 5.64
N ILE A 28 -5.81 -3.21 5.97
CA ILE A 28 -5.88 -4.65 6.19
C ILE A 28 -5.32 -4.99 7.56
N LEU A 29 -5.66 -6.18 8.08
CA LEU A 29 -5.08 -6.63 9.34
C LEU A 29 -3.56 -6.76 9.21
N THR A 30 -2.83 -6.22 10.19
CA THR A 30 -1.39 -6.47 10.32
C THR A 30 -1.18 -7.96 10.55
N THR A 31 -0.13 -8.52 9.96
CA THR A 31 0.36 -9.86 10.28
C THR A 31 1.51 -9.71 11.28
N PRO A 32 1.30 -9.81 12.60
CA PRO A 32 2.30 -9.34 13.57
C PRO A 32 3.60 -10.14 13.55
N ALA A 33 3.51 -11.43 13.19
CA ALA A 33 4.68 -12.31 13.06
C ALA A 33 5.46 -12.11 11.74
N ALA A 34 4.85 -11.43 10.75
CA ALA A 34 5.43 -11.19 9.44
C ALA A 34 4.78 -9.94 8.78
N PRO A 35 5.06 -8.71 9.27
CA PRO A 35 4.37 -7.50 8.83
C PRO A 35 4.49 -7.22 7.33
N GLU A 36 5.59 -7.63 6.71
CA GLU A 36 5.83 -7.54 5.27
C GLU A 36 4.76 -8.27 4.44
N GLN A 37 4.14 -9.33 4.97
CA GLN A 37 3.06 -10.04 4.29
C GLN A 37 1.83 -9.13 4.14
N ALA A 38 1.50 -8.38 5.19
CA ALA A 38 0.41 -7.40 5.12
C ALA A 38 0.75 -6.28 4.12
N VAL A 39 1.99 -5.78 4.11
CA VAL A 39 2.42 -4.79 3.13
C VAL A 39 2.29 -5.31 1.69
N ILE A 40 2.77 -6.52 1.40
CA ILE A 40 2.72 -7.11 0.05
C ILE A 40 1.27 -7.29 -0.41
N VAL A 41 0.41 -7.85 0.44
CA VAL A 41 -1.02 -8.07 0.12
C VAL A 41 -1.72 -6.72 -0.10
N GLY A 42 -1.50 -5.77 0.80
CA GLY A 42 -2.08 -4.43 0.69
C GLY A 42 -1.65 -3.71 -0.58
N LEU A 43 -0.37 -3.84 -0.95
CA LEU A 43 0.20 -3.23 -2.14
C LEU A 43 -0.40 -3.85 -3.42
N GLN A 44 -0.53 -5.18 -3.47
CA GLN A 44 -1.18 -5.88 -4.57
C GLN A 44 -2.64 -5.42 -4.74
N ASN A 45 -3.38 -5.33 -3.63
CA ASN A 45 -4.78 -4.91 -3.64
C ASN A 45 -4.94 -3.47 -4.15
N VAL A 46 -4.19 -2.51 -3.60
CA VAL A 46 -4.34 -1.09 -3.95
C VAL A 46 -3.88 -0.79 -5.38
N LEU A 47 -2.84 -1.50 -5.87
CA LEU A 47 -2.41 -1.39 -7.26
C LEU A 47 -3.43 -2.01 -8.23
N SER A 48 -4.00 -3.16 -7.89
CA SER A 48 -5.06 -3.78 -8.70
C SER A 48 -6.29 -2.89 -8.78
N GLU A 49 -6.69 -2.24 -7.68
CA GLU A 49 -7.81 -1.29 -7.64
C GLU A 49 -7.55 -0.06 -8.53
N ALA A 50 -6.30 0.39 -8.60
CA ALA A 50 -5.89 1.49 -9.46
C ALA A 50 -5.61 1.09 -10.92
N GLY A 51 -5.65 -0.20 -11.26
CA GLY A 51 -5.28 -0.71 -12.58
C GLY A 51 -3.79 -0.55 -12.91
N LEU A 52 -2.93 -0.66 -11.89
CA LEU A 52 -1.49 -0.43 -11.96
C LEU A 52 -0.68 -1.70 -11.63
N THR A 53 0.59 -1.68 -12.01
CA THR A 53 1.59 -2.69 -11.63
C THR A 53 2.64 -2.10 -10.70
N ALA A 54 3.44 -2.94 -10.05
CA ALA A 54 4.54 -2.44 -9.20
C ALA A 54 5.56 -1.60 -9.96
N GLY A 55 5.78 -1.89 -11.26
CA GLY A 55 6.71 -1.13 -12.11
C GLY A 55 6.24 0.29 -12.43
N ASP A 56 4.97 0.61 -12.18
CA ASP A 56 4.43 1.96 -12.31
C ASP A 56 4.81 2.87 -11.15
N LEU A 57 5.16 2.32 -10.00
CA LEU A 57 5.46 3.09 -8.80
C LEU A 57 6.83 3.76 -8.90
N SER A 58 6.87 5.04 -8.59
CA SER A 58 8.10 5.83 -8.58
C SER A 58 8.70 5.97 -7.19
N LEU A 59 7.91 5.72 -6.14
CA LEU A 59 8.33 5.88 -4.74
C LEU A 59 7.43 5.05 -3.81
N ILE A 60 8.06 4.40 -2.84
CA ILE A 60 7.42 3.77 -1.69
C ILE A 60 7.93 4.47 -0.43
N LEU A 61 7.01 4.93 0.41
CA LEU A 61 7.30 5.52 1.71
C LEU A 61 6.80 4.56 2.79
N HIS A 62 7.58 4.37 3.84
CA HIS A 62 7.22 3.57 5.01
C HIS A 62 7.33 4.43 6.26
N GLY A 63 6.27 4.48 7.06
CA GLY A 63 6.16 5.18 8.35
C GLY A 63 6.25 4.24 9.54
#